data_AF-A0A355BM31-F1
#
_entry.id   AF-A0A355BM31-F1
#
_cell.length_a   1.000
_cell.length_b   1.000
_cell.length_c   1.000
_cell.angle_alpha   90.00
_cell.angle_beta   90.00
_cell.angle_gamma   90.00
#
_symmetry.space_group_name_H-M   'P 1'
#
loop_
_entity.id
_entity.type
_entity.pdbx_description
1 polymer ?
#
loop_
_entity_poly.entity_id
_entity_poly.type
_entity_poly.pdbx_seq_one_letter_code
_entity_poly.pdbx_strand_id
1 'polypeptide(L)'
;ETPWTPALPTYFNSLLHARQDTLLNPANWQIGAILMVAPVAIVTMIEHLGDVLTIGRTTGRDFLASPGLHRTLWGDGIATSVAAFFGGPPNTTYGENVGVLAITGVYNPIVIQVAAVFVLIFSMFPKIGVLISTVPAPVMGGVTVLLFGMIAAVGIRTLVERQVDLSNTRNLIIVSTVLILGISGLEILHLKGMGLGAVAGVLLNLLLPDRTLEQRAKVSE
;
A
#
# COMPACT_ATOMS: atom_id res chain seq x y z
N GLU A 1 -42.08 -7.34 -8.71
CA GLU A 1 -41.79 -8.68 -9.23
C GLU A 1 -40.90 -8.54 -10.46
N THR A 2 -39.59 -8.67 -10.30
CA THR A 2 -38.73 -9.03 -11.43
C THR A 2 -38.27 -10.46 -11.17
N PRO A 3 -38.58 -11.41 -12.07
CA PRO A 3 -38.24 -12.82 -11.89
C PRO A 3 -36.73 -12.96 -11.73
N TRP A 4 -36.32 -13.95 -10.94
CA TRP A 4 -34.94 -14.41 -10.84
C TRP A 4 -34.38 -14.77 -12.22
N THR A 5 -33.89 -13.78 -12.97
CA THR A 5 -32.89 -14.00 -14.00
C THR A 5 -31.59 -14.38 -13.27
N PRO A 6 -30.86 -15.41 -13.73
CA PRO A 6 -29.56 -15.69 -13.15
C PRO A 6 -28.70 -14.45 -13.41
N ALA A 7 -28.47 -13.64 -12.36
CA ALA A 7 -27.67 -12.43 -12.42
C ALA A 7 -26.20 -12.74 -12.74
N LEU A 8 -25.79 -14.00 -12.57
CA LEU A 8 -24.45 -14.49 -12.90
C LEU A 8 -24.13 -14.29 -14.39
N PRO A 9 -24.90 -14.80 -15.37
CA PRO A 9 -24.70 -14.52 -16.80
C PRO A 9 -24.63 -13.03 -17.17
N THR A 10 -25.48 -12.18 -16.60
CA THR A 10 -25.53 -10.76 -16.97
C THR A 10 -24.38 -9.98 -16.34
N TYR A 11 -24.04 -10.25 -15.08
CA TYR A 11 -22.85 -9.73 -14.39
C TYR A 11 -21.57 -10.18 -15.09
N PHE A 12 -21.47 -11.46 -15.42
CA PHE A 12 -20.32 -12.03 -16.13
C PHE A 12 -20.18 -11.46 -17.54
N ASN A 13 -21.29 -11.28 -18.27
CA ASN A 13 -21.27 -10.59 -19.57
C ASN A 13 -20.88 -9.12 -19.42
N SER A 14 -21.38 -8.40 -18.42
CA SER A 14 -20.95 -7.00 -18.19
C SER A 14 -19.48 -6.88 -17.81
N LEU A 15 -18.93 -7.83 -17.05
CA LEU A 15 -17.50 -7.93 -16.76
C LEU A 15 -16.69 -8.26 -18.01
N LEU A 16 -17.17 -9.18 -18.85
CA LEU A 16 -16.52 -9.54 -20.11
C LEU A 16 -16.53 -8.37 -21.11
N HIS A 17 -17.63 -7.63 -21.24
CA HIS A 17 -17.73 -6.46 -22.11
C HIS A 17 -16.87 -5.30 -21.59
N ALA A 18 -16.93 -4.98 -20.28
CA ALA A 18 -16.04 -3.99 -19.67
C ALA A 18 -14.55 -4.38 -19.84
N ARG A 19 -14.22 -5.67 -19.73
CA ARG A 19 -12.86 -6.19 -19.96
C ARG A 19 -12.40 -6.03 -21.41
N GLN A 20 -13.28 -6.32 -22.37
CA GLN A 20 -12.98 -6.29 -23.79
C GLN A 20 -12.75 -4.85 -24.29
N ASP A 21 -13.52 -3.90 -23.75
CA ASP A 21 -13.39 -2.48 -24.08
C ASP A 21 -12.15 -1.85 -23.42
N THR A 22 -11.77 -2.26 -22.21
CA THR A 22 -10.69 -1.61 -21.45
C THR A 22 -9.29 -2.16 -21.74
N LEU A 23 -9.12 -3.48 -21.89
CA LEU A 23 -7.79 -4.12 -21.98
C LEU A 23 -7.28 -4.29 -23.41
N LEU A 24 -8.15 -4.61 -24.37
CA LEU A 24 -7.77 -4.94 -25.74
C LEU A 24 -7.77 -3.74 -26.68
N ASN A 25 -8.20 -2.57 -26.20
CA ASN A 25 -8.18 -1.34 -26.96
C ASN A 25 -6.90 -0.54 -26.64
N PRO A 26 -5.92 -0.46 -27.57
CA PRO A 26 -4.69 0.32 -27.38
C PRO A 26 -4.96 1.81 -27.12
N ALA A 27 -6.12 2.33 -27.53
CA ALA A 27 -6.52 3.72 -27.26
C ALA A 27 -6.75 4.01 -25.76
N ASN A 28 -6.98 2.98 -24.95
CA ASN A 28 -7.13 3.11 -23.49
C ASN A 28 -5.78 3.05 -22.74
N TRP A 29 -4.71 2.64 -23.42
CA TRP A 29 -3.35 2.64 -22.87
C TRP A 29 -2.75 4.04 -22.98
N GLN A 30 -3.28 4.94 -22.15
CA GLN A 30 -2.78 6.31 -22.08
C GLN A 30 -1.47 6.30 -21.28
N ILE A 31 -0.34 6.35 -21.99
CA ILE A 31 0.99 6.48 -21.36
C ILE A 31 1.02 7.62 -20.33
N GLY A 32 0.29 8.71 -20.57
CA GLY A 32 0.13 9.79 -19.59
C GLY A 32 -0.48 9.33 -18.26
N ALA A 33 -1.57 8.54 -18.29
CA ALA A 33 -2.19 8.00 -17.09
C ALA A 33 -1.27 7.01 -16.36
N ILE A 34 -0.54 6.17 -17.10
CA ILE A 34 0.44 5.24 -16.53
C ILE A 34 1.54 6.02 -15.80
N LEU A 35 2.09 7.06 -16.43
CA LEU A 35 3.13 7.89 -15.82
C LEU A 35 2.64 8.67 -14.60
N MET A 36 1.36 9.05 -14.54
CA MET A 36 0.77 9.69 -13.36
C MET A 36 0.60 8.72 -12.18
N VAL A 37 0.26 7.45 -12.45
CA VAL A 37 0.05 6.43 -11.40
C VAL A 37 1.36 5.76 -10.99
N ALA A 38 2.37 5.69 -11.86
CA ALA A 38 3.63 5.00 -11.58
C ALA A 38 4.32 5.41 -10.26
N PRO A 39 4.37 6.69 -9.84
CA PRO A 39 4.94 7.07 -8.55
C PRO A 39 4.19 6.49 -7.34
N VAL A 40 2.88 6.23 -7.47
CA VAL A 40 2.09 5.58 -6.42
C VAL A 40 2.60 4.17 -6.13
N ALA A 41 3.09 3.45 -7.16
CA ALA A 41 3.68 2.13 -6.97
C ALA A 41 4.95 2.17 -6.09
N ILE A 42 5.69 3.29 -6.09
CA ILE A 42 6.83 3.46 -5.18
C ILE A 42 6.37 3.57 -3.73
N VAL A 43 5.26 4.29 -3.52
CA VAL A 43 4.65 4.44 -2.19
C VAL A 43 4.22 3.07 -1.66
N THR A 44 3.51 2.28 -2.47
CA THR A 44 3.03 0.94 -2.05
C THR A 44 4.19 -0.03 -1.81
N MET A 45 5.27 0.03 -2.59
CA MET A 45 6.47 -0.78 -2.34
C MET A 45 7.12 -0.44 -0.98
N ILE A 46 7.16 0.84 -0.60
CA ILE A 46 7.70 1.28 0.69
C ILE A 46 6.77 0.87 1.84
N GLU A 47 5.46 0.98 1.65
CA GLU A 47 4.44 0.50 2.58
C GLU A 47 4.59 -1.00 2.85
N HIS A 48 4.66 -1.81 1.78
CA HIS A 48 4.90 -3.24 1.87
C HIS A 48 6.20 -3.58 2.63
N LEU A 49 7.28 -2.84 2.39
CA LEU A 49 8.53 -3.01 3.14
C LEU A 49 8.34 -2.74 4.64
N GLY A 50 7.62 -1.67 4.99
CA GLY A 50 7.29 -1.33 6.38
C GLY A 50 6.47 -2.42 7.07
N ASP A 51 5.51 -2.99 6.36
CA ASP A 51 4.68 -4.07 6.87
C ASP A 51 5.45 -5.37 7.06
N VAL A 52 6.28 -5.77 6.09
CA VAL A 52 7.14 -6.96 6.21
C VAL A 52 8.08 -6.83 7.40
N LEU A 53 8.65 -5.64 7.63
CA LEU A 53 9.46 -5.34 8.81
C LEU A 53 8.66 -5.45 10.11
N THR A 54 7.42 -4.98 10.12
CA THR A 54 6.56 -4.97 11.31
C THR A 54 6.05 -6.36 11.66
N ILE A 55 5.67 -7.17 10.65
CA ILE A 55 5.35 -8.59 10.81
C ILE A 55 6.59 -9.37 11.27
N GLY A 56 7.75 -9.12 10.67
CA GLY A 56 8.99 -9.80 11.05
C GLY A 56 9.35 -9.63 12.53
N ARG A 57 9.19 -8.41 13.04
CA ARG A 57 9.44 -8.11 14.46
C ARG A 57 8.38 -8.72 15.38
N THR A 58 7.13 -8.71 14.96
CA THR A 58 6.01 -9.30 15.74
C THR A 58 6.12 -10.82 15.82
N THR A 59 6.62 -11.46 14.77
CA THR A 59 6.80 -12.92 14.68
C THR A 59 8.17 -13.40 15.15
N GLY A 60 9.12 -12.49 15.40
CA GLY A 60 10.51 -12.80 15.71
C GLY A 60 11.29 -13.43 14.55
N ARG A 61 10.92 -13.12 13.29
CA ARG A 61 11.52 -13.70 12.08
C ARG A 61 11.96 -12.62 11.10
N ASP A 62 13.11 -12.81 10.46
CA ASP A 62 13.57 -11.90 9.41
C ASP A 62 13.09 -12.34 8.03
N PHE A 63 11.94 -11.79 7.61
CA PHE A 63 11.38 -12.03 6.28
C PHE A 63 12.12 -11.29 5.16
N LEU A 64 12.95 -10.30 5.47
CA LEU A 64 13.81 -9.63 4.49
C LEU A 64 14.98 -10.53 4.08
N ALA A 65 15.45 -11.38 4.99
CA ALA A 65 16.45 -12.40 4.69
C ALA A 65 15.81 -13.67 4.08
N SER A 66 14.76 -14.21 4.71
CA SER A 66 14.06 -15.41 4.24
C SER A 66 12.56 -15.31 4.50
N PRO A 67 11.70 -15.26 3.46
CA PRO A 67 11.93 -15.69 2.07
C PRO A 67 12.67 -14.68 1.19
N GLY A 68 12.91 -13.46 1.68
CA GLY A 68 13.63 -12.42 0.95
C GLY A 68 12.69 -11.33 0.43
N LEU A 69 13.13 -10.07 0.50
CA LEU A 69 12.34 -8.91 0.03
C LEU A 69 11.92 -9.03 -1.44
N HIS A 70 12.78 -9.62 -2.28
CA HIS A 70 12.45 -9.87 -3.68
C HIS A 70 11.21 -10.74 -3.84
N ARG A 71 11.06 -11.82 -3.05
CA ARG A 71 9.91 -12.72 -3.15
C ARG A 71 8.63 -12.08 -2.62
N THR A 72 8.74 -11.32 -1.54
CA THR A 72 7.57 -10.65 -0.97
C THR A 72 7.06 -9.55 -1.90
N LEU A 73 7.95 -8.74 -2.49
CA LEU A 73 7.58 -7.73 -3.49
C LEU A 73 7.06 -8.34 -4.80
N TRP A 74 7.63 -9.45 -5.26
CA TRP A 74 7.09 -10.16 -6.43
C TRP A 74 5.67 -10.66 -6.18
N GLY A 75 5.40 -11.19 -4.99
CA GLY A 75 4.05 -11.62 -4.59
C GLY A 75 3.05 -10.46 -4.62
N ASP A 76 3.43 -9.32 -4.04
CA ASP A 76 2.63 -8.10 -4.01
C ASP A 76 2.35 -7.53 -5.42
N GLY A 77 3.40 -7.38 -6.23
CA GLY A 77 3.28 -6.89 -7.60
C GLY A 77 2.45 -7.80 -8.51
N ILE A 78 2.56 -9.14 -8.36
CA ILE A 78 1.71 -10.10 -9.07
C ILE A 78 0.27 -9.97 -8.62
N ALA A 79 0.01 -9.87 -7.31
CA ALA A 79 -1.34 -9.71 -6.79
C ALA A 79 -2.00 -8.41 -7.27
N THR A 80 -1.25 -7.30 -7.29
CA THR A 80 -1.71 -6.02 -7.85
C THR A 80 -1.95 -6.12 -9.35
N SER A 81 -1.05 -6.76 -10.10
CA SER A 81 -1.20 -6.94 -11.56
C SER A 81 -2.43 -7.77 -11.91
N VAL A 82 -2.67 -8.85 -11.16
CA VAL A 82 -3.86 -9.69 -11.33
C VAL A 82 -5.11 -8.90 -10.97
N ALA A 83 -5.13 -8.14 -9.87
CA ALA A 83 -6.26 -7.30 -9.51
C ALA A 83 -6.56 -6.26 -10.60
N ALA A 84 -5.55 -5.52 -11.06
CA ALA A 84 -5.68 -4.54 -12.14
C ALA A 84 -6.19 -5.19 -13.45
N PHE A 85 -5.74 -6.40 -13.77
CA PHE A 85 -6.20 -7.14 -14.94
C PHE A 85 -7.69 -7.53 -14.87
N PHE A 86 -8.25 -7.69 -13.67
CA PHE A 86 -9.68 -7.90 -13.46
C PHE A 86 -10.45 -6.59 -13.14
N GLY A 87 -9.80 -5.42 -13.29
CA GLY A 87 -10.40 -4.11 -13.02
C GLY A 87 -10.55 -3.77 -11.53
N GLY A 88 -9.86 -4.52 -10.66
CA GLY A 88 -9.78 -4.24 -9.23
C GLY A 88 -8.82 -3.08 -8.91
N PRO A 89 -8.94 -2.47 -7.73
CA PRO A 89 -8.01 -1.44 -7.28
C PRO A 89 -6.61 -2.02 -7.02
N PRO A 90 -5.55 -1.19 -7.04
CA PRO A 90 -4.23 -1.58 -6.54
C PRO A 90 -4.33 -2.12 -5.12
N ASN A 91 -3.57 -3.16 -4.80
CA ASN A 91 -3.54 -3.76 -3.47
C ASN A 91 -2.12 -3.71 -2.90
N THR A 92 -2.02 -3.91 -1.60
CA THR A 92 -0.75 -3.97 -0.86
C THR A 92 -0.98 -4.76 0.43
N THR A 93 0.09 -5.04 1.18
CA THR A 93 -0.02 -5.65 2.51
C THR A 93 -0.77 -4.73 3.48
N TYR A 94 -1.48 -5.32 4.44
CA TYR A 94 -2.22 -4.58 5.48
C TYR A 94 -1.49 -4.66 6.82
N GLY A 95 -0.82 -3.57 7.20
CA GLY A 95 -0.12 -3.43 8.48
C GLY A 95 -1.03 -3.52 9.71
N GLU A 96 -2.33 -3.25 9.58
CA GLU A 96 -3.28 -3.32 10.69
C GLU A 96 -3.52 -4.77 11.15
N ASN A 97 -3.37 -5.73 10.25
CA ASN A 97 -3.48 -7.15 10.56
C ASN A 97 -2.35 -7.64 11.50
N VAL A 98 -1.24 -6.91 11.59
CA VAL A 98 -0.15 -7.22 12.51
C VAL A 98 -0.58 -7.13 13.96
N GLY A 99 -1.55 -6.25 14.29
CA GLY A 99 -2.13 -6.19 15.63
C GLY A 99 -2.83 -7.49 16.02
N VAL A 100 -3.56 -8.11 15.08
CA VAL A 100 -4.22 -9.40 15.31
C VAL A 100 -3.19 -10.50 15.55
N LEU A 101 -2.11 -10.52 14.77
CA LEU A 101 -1.00 -11.45 14.95
C LEU A 101 -0.34 -11.28 16.34
N ALA A 102 -0.13 -10.04 16.77
CA ALA A 102 0.47 -9.73 18.07
C ALA A 102 -0.41 -10.19 19.26
N ILE A 103 -1.73 -10.05 19.15
CA ILE A 103 -2.68 -10.43 20.22
C ILE A 103 -2.93 -11.93 20.23
N THR A 104 -3.12 -12.54 19.06
CA THR A 104 -3.50 -13.96 18.95
C THR A 104 -2.31 -14.91 19.07
N GLY A 105 -1.09 -14.45 18.75
CA GLY A 105 0.10 -15.30 18.68
C GLY A 105 0.06 -16.34 17.55
N VAL A 106 -0.90 -16.24 16.62
CA VAL A 106 -1.08 -17.22 15.54
C VAL A 106 -0.40 -16.74 14.27
N TYR A 107 0.84 -17.18 14.04
CA TYR A 107 1.67 -16.77 12.91
C TYR A 107 1.66 -17.73 11.71
N ASN A 108 0.72 -18.70 11.69
CA ASN A 108 0.64 -19.68 10.62
C ASN A 108 -0.01 -19.07 9.36
N PRO A 109 0.69 -18.99 8.21
CA PRO A 109 0.14 -18.43 6.97
C PRO A 109 -1.13 -19.12 6.46
N ILE A 110 -1.36 -20.39 6.84
CA ILE A 110 -2.58 -21.13 6.49
C ILE A 110 -3.84 -20.40 6.94
N VAL A 111 -3.79 -19.70 8.08
CA VAL A 111 -4.95 -18.94 8.59
C VAL A 111 -5.34 -17.83 7.61
N ILE A 112 -4.37 -17.14 7.03
CA ILE A 112 -4.60 -16.10 6.02
C ILE A 112 -5.09 -16.70 4.71
N GLN A 113 -4.56 -17.86 4.30
CA GLN A 113 -5.04 -18.57 3.10
C GLN A 113 -6.51 -18.99 3.23
N VAL A 114 -6.90 -19.52 4.40
CA VAL A 114 -8.28 -19.87 4.70
C VAL A 114 -9.18 -18.63 4.68
N ALA A 115 -8.73 -17.52 5.27
CA ALA A 115 -9.46 -16.24 5.21
C ALA A 115 -9.65 -15.76 3.76
N ALA A 116 -8.63 -15.88 2.91
CA ALA A 116 -8.74 -15.54 1.48
C ALA A 116 -9.79 -16.39 0.77
N VAL A 117 -9.86 -17.69 1.05
CA VAL A 117 -10.91 -18.57 0.51
C VAL A 117 -12.30 -18.12 0.96
N PHE A 118 -12.48 -17.77 2.24
CA PHE A 118 -13.75 -17.23 2.73
C PHE A 118 -14.15 -15.94 2.01
N VAL A 119 -13.20 -15.02 1.80
CA VAL A 119 -13.47 -13.77 1.08
C VAL A 119 -13.85 -14.04 -0.37
N LEU A 120 -13.16 -14.96 -1.06
CA LEU A 120 -13.53 -15.38 -2.42
C LEU A 120 -14.95 -15.94 -2.46
N ILE A 121 -15.31 -16.82 -1.54
CA ILE A 121 -16.66 -17.38 -1.43
C ILE A 121 -17.68 -16.25 -1.17
N PHE A 122 -17.43 -15.38 -0.20
CA PHE A 122 -18.34 -14.27 0.13
C PHE A 122 -18.50 -13.26 -1.00
N SER A 123 -17.45 -13.03 -1.79
CA SER A 123 -17.50 -12.13 -2.96
C SER A 123 -18.50 -12.61 -4.03
N MET A 124 -18.79 -13.92 -4.08
CA MET A 124 -19.76 -14.50 -5.01
C MET A 124 -21.22 -14.31 -4.58
N PHE A 125 -21.47 -13.83 -3.35
CA PHE A 125 -22.82 -13.64 -2.82
C PHE A 125 -23.19 -12.15 -2.79
N PRO A 126 -24.04 -11.67 -3.72
CA PRO A 126 -24.43 -10.26 -3.79
C PRO A 126 -25.07 -9.71 -2.50
N LYS A 127 -25.70 -10.58 -1.71
CA LYS A 127 -26.29 -10.22 -0.42
C LYS A 127 -25.26 -9.67 0.58
N ILE A 128 -24.01 -10.15 0.52
CA ILE A 128 -22.92 -9.64 1.36
C ILE A 128 -22.59 -8.20 0.96
N GLY A 129 -22.55 -7.89 -0.33
CA GLY A 129 -22.36 -6.52 -0.83
C GLY A 129 -23.47 -5.57 -0.36
N VAL A 130 -24.73 -6.02 -0.39
CA VAL A 130 -25.86 -5.23 0.14
C VAL A 130 -25.70 -5.03 1.64
N LEU A 131 -25.33 -6.05 2.41
CA LEU A 131 -25.10 -5.92 3.85
C LEU A 131 -24.01 -4.88 4.15
N ILE A 132 -22.88 -4.91 3.44
CA ILE A 132 -21.81 -3.91 3.58
C ILE A 132 -22.33 -2.51 3.25
N SER A 133 -23.19 -2.36 2.23
CA SER A 133 -23.79 -1.07 1.87
C SER A 133 -24.75 -0.51 2.92
N THR A 134 -25.22 -1.33 3.88
CA THR A 134 -26.04 -0.85 5.01
C THR A 134 -25.22 -0.21 6.12
N VAL A 135 -23.89 -0.32 6.10
CA VAL A 135 -23.02 0.28 7.11
C VAL A 135 -23.11 1.81 7.04
N PRO A 136 -23.43 2.51 8.14
CA PRO A 136 -23.55 3.96 8.13
C PRO A 136 -22.24 4.67 7.74
N ALA A 137 -22.36 5.75 6.97
CA ALA A 137 -21.21 6.55 6.55
C ALA A 137 -20.30 7.03 7.71
N PRO A 138 -20.81 7.42 8.89
CA PRO A 138 -19.95 7.78 10.02
C PRO A 138 -19.07 6.62 10.52
N VAL A 139 -19.56 5.38 10.45
CA VAL A 139 -18.78 4.19 10.84
C VAL A 139 -17.67 3.94 9.83
N MET A 140 -17.99 4.02 8.53
CA MET A 140 -16.99 3.90 7.47
C MET A 140 -15.91 4.99 7.57
N GLY A 141 -16.31 6.22 7.90
CA GLY A 141 -15.36 7.32 8.14
C GLY A 141 -14.45 7.04 9.34
N GLY A 142 -14.99 6.55 10.45
CA GLY A 142 -14.22 6.18 11.63
C GLY A 142 -13.20 5.07 11.36
N VAL A 143 -13.62 4.01 10.65
CA VAL A 143 -12.70 2.93 10.22
C VAL A 143 -11.59 3.49 9.33
N THR A 144 -11.94 4.34 8.36
CA THR A 144 -10.96 4.95 7.44
C THR A 144 -9.92 5.80 8.18
N VAL A 145 -10.34 6.62 9.14
CA VAL A 145 -9.43 7.42 9.98
C VAL A 145 -8.49 6.52 10.78
N LEU A 146 -9.00 5.42 11.34
CA LEU A 146 -8.19 4.48 12.10
C LEU A 146 -7.15 3.78 11.21
N LEU A 147 -7.56 3.26 10.05
CA LEU A 147 -6.67 2.56 9.11
C LEU A 147 -5.56 3.49 8.62
N PHE A 148 -5.91 4.67 8.07
CA PHE A 148 -4.90 5.63 7.61
C PHE A 148 -4.03 6.19 8.75
N GLY A 149 -4.59 6.36 9.95
CA GLY A 149 -3.84 6.72 11.14
C GLY A 149 -2.81 5.66 11.56
N MET A 150 -3.17 4.38 11.45
CA MET A 150 -2.28 3.25 11.72
C MET A 150 -1.12 3.21 10.71
N ILE A 151 -1.39 3.39 9.42
CA ILE A 151 -0.35 3.45 8.38
C ILE A 151 0.65 4.59 8.68
N ALA A 152 0.16 5.79 8.99
CA ALA A 152 1.02 6.92 9.37
C ALA A 152 1.86 6.61 10.62
N ALA A 153 1.27 5.98 11.64
CA ALA A 153 1.96 5.59 12.86
C ALA A 153 3.06 4.53 12.60
N VAL A 154 2.83 3.57 11.69
CA VAL A 154 3.85 2.59 11.27
C VAL A 154 5.03 3.28 10.58
N GLY A 155 4.78 4.32 9.77
CA GLY A 155 5.84 5.13 9.18
C GLY A 155 6.73 5.80 10.23
N ILE A 156 6.13 6.46 11.23
CA ILE A 156 6.86 7.09 12.35
C ILE A 156 7.63 6.04 13.17
N ARG A 157 6.97 4.93 13.50
CA ARG A 157 7.58 3.81 14.23
C ARG A 157 8.83 3.29 13.51
N THR A 158 8.78 3.18 12.19
CA THR A 158 9.92 2.75 11.37
C THR A 158 11.11 3.71 11.49
N LEU A 159 10.88 5.04 11.52
CA LEU A 159 11.95 6.02 11.74
C LEU A 159 12.62 5.86 13.11
N VAL A 160 11.80 5.66 14.15
CA VAL A 160 12.29 5.47 15.54
C VAL A 160 13.12 4.19 15.64
N GLU A 161 12.64 3.10 15.07
CA GLU A 161 13.31 1.79 15.15
C GLU A 161 14.59 1.72 14.34
N ARG A 162 14.63 2.43 13.21
CA ARG A 162 15.86 2.64 12.43
C ARG A 162 16.81 3.67 13.09
N GLN A 163 16.45 4.21 14.25
CA GLN A 163 17.25 5.18 15.00
C GLN A 163 17.63 6.38 14.12
N VAL A 164 16.68 6.88 13.34
CA VAL A 164 16.90 8.05 12.49
C VAL A 164 17.10 9.28 13.38
N ASP A 165 18.29 9.88 13.33
CA ASP A 165 18.59 11.09 14.06
C ASP A 165 17.88 12.30 13.42
N LEU A 166 16.80 12.76 14.07
CA LEU A 166 16.06 13.97 13.67
C LEU A 166 16.70 15.26 14.16
N SER A 167 17.75 15.20 14.98
CA SER A 167 18.56 16.37 15.32
C SER A 167 19.48 16.76 14.16
N ASN A 168 19.79 15.82 13.27
CA ASN A 168 20.46 16.11 12.02
C ASN A 168 19.52 16.90 11.09
N THR A 169 19.92 18.14 10.76
CA THR A 169 19.18 19.05 9.88
C THR A 169 18.80 18.40 8.54
N ARG A 170 19.67 17.55 7.96
CA ARG A 170 19.38 16.85 6.69
C ARG A 170 18.14 15.96 6.81
N ASN A 171 18.09 15.11 7.83
CA ASN A 171 16.98 14.19 8.06
C ASN A 171 15.69 14.95 8.40
N LEU A 172 15.81 15.99 9.23
CA LEU A 172 14.68 16.84 9.61
C LEU A 172 14.05 17.54 8.39
N ILE A 173 14.87 18.07 7.48
CA ILE A 173 14.39 18.68 6.22
C ILE A 173 13.66 17.65 5.35
N ILE A 174 14.23 16.46 5.17
CA ILE A 174 13.61 15.40 4.36
C ILE A 174 12.25 15.01 4.95
N VAL A 175 12.21 14.67 6.24
CA VAL A 175 10.98 14.21 6.91
C VAL A 175 9.88 15.29 6.90
N SER A 176 10.22 16.52 7.28
CA SER A 176 9.25 17.63 7.30
C SER A 176 8.70 17.95 5.90
N THR A 177 9.54 17.91 4.87
CA THR A 177 9.12 18.16 3.49
C THR A 177 8.18 17.07 2.98
N VAL A 178 8.53 15.80 3.22
CA VAL A 178 7.69 14.65 2.83
C VAL A 178 6.32 14.73 3.50
N LEU A 179 6.28 15.05 4.80
CA LEU A 179 5.02 15.18 5.55
C LEU A 179 4.14 16.30 4.99
N ILE A 180 4.68 17.50 4.80
CA ILE A 180 3.90 18.65 4.31
C ILE A 180 3.43 18.44 2.86
N LEU A 181 4.31 17.97 1.97
CA LEU A 181 3.90 17.69 0.59
C LEU A 181 2.87 16.56 0.51
N GLY A 182 2.96 15.57 1.41
CA GLY A 182 2.02 14.47 1.52
C GLY A 182 0.59 14.89 1.87
N ILE A 183 0.41 15.89 2.74
CA ILE A 183 -0.91 16.29 3.28
C ILE A 183 -1.45 17.62 2.74
N SER A 184 -0.61 18.47 2.14
CA SER A 184 -0.98 19.84 1.75
C SER A 184 -1.96 19.94 0.57
N GLY A 185 -2.14 18.87 -0.20
CA GLY A 185 -2.94 18.89 -1.44
C GLY A 185 -2.28 19.62 -2.61
N LEU A 186 -1.02 20.02 -2.46
CA LEU A 186 -0.24 20.69 -3.50
C LEU A 186 -0.08 19.79 -4.74
N GLU A 187 -0.19 20.39 -5.92
CA GLU A 187 0.05 19.74 -7.21
C GLU A 187 1.30 20.31 -7.86
N ILE A 188 2.27 19.45 -8.16
CA ILE A 188 3.45 19.82 -8.95
C ILE A 188 3.63 18.75 -10.01
N LEU A 189 3.69 19.14 -11.28
CA LEU A 189 3.87 18.22 -12.41
C LEU A 189 2.86 17.05 -12.39
N HIS A 190 1.60 17.34 -12.05
CA HIS A 190 0.50 16.37 -11.90
C HIS A 190 0.66 15.34 -10.78
N LEU A 191 1.69 15.48 -9.92
CA LEU A 191 1.84 14.70 -8.71
C LEU A 191 1.19 15.44 -7.54
N LYS A 192 0.38 14.70 -6.77
CA LYS A 192 -0.28 15.16 -5.55
C LYS A 192 -0.01 14.21 -4.39
N GLY A 193 -0.12 14.73 -3.18
CA GLY A 193 -0.14 13.96 -1.95
C GLY A 193 1.06 13.02 -1.82
N MET A 194 0.78 11.73 -1.54
CA MET A 194 1.82 10.73 -1.26
C MET A 194 2.82 10.55 -2.41
N GLY A 195 2.38 10.63 -3.67
CA GLY A 195 3.27 10.50 -4.83
C GLY A 195 4.27 11.67 -4.91
N LEU A 196 3.80 12.89 -4.69
CA LEU A 196 4.66 14.09 -4.65
C LEU A 196 5.64 14.03 -3.46
N GLY A 197 5.15 13.65 -2.28
CA GLY A 197 5.97 13.49 -1.08
C GLY A 197 7.07 12.45 -1.26
N ALA A 198 6.75 11.28 -1.84
CA ALA A 198 7.73 10.22 -2.08
C ALA A 198 8.83 10.64 -3.05
N VAL A 199 8.47 11.23 -4.19
CA VAL A 199 9.45 11.72 -5.17
C VAL A 199 10.34 12.79 -4.56
N ALA A 200 9.76 13.78 -3.85
CA ALA A 200 10.52 14.81 -3.17
C ALA A 200 11.48 14.23 -2.11
N GLY A 201 11.03 13.26 -1.32
CA GLY A 201 11.86 12.58 -0.32
C GLY A 201 13.06 11.87 -0.93
N VAL A 202 12.85 11.12 -2.03
CA VAL A 202 13.93 10.45 -2.76
C VAL A 202 14.93 11.46 -3.32
N LEU A 203 14.43 12.51 -3.97
CA LEU A 203 15.28 13.56 -4.56
C LEU A 203 16.09 14.30 -3.48
N LEU A 204 15.47 14.69 -2.37
CA LEU A 204 16.18 15.36 -1.27
C LEU A 204 17.21 14.44 -0.62
N ASN A 205 16.91 13.16 -0.44
CA ASN A 205 17.88 12.21 0.07
C ASN A 205 19.10 12.04 -0.87
N LEU A 206 18.90 12.11 -2.19
CA LEU A 206 19.98 12.03 -3.18
C LEU A 206 20.78 13.34 -3.29
N LEU A 207 20.12 14.49 -3.21
CA LEU A 207 20.73 15.81 -3.43
C LEU A 207 21.40 16.39 -2.18
N LEU A 208 20.87 16.11 -0.99
CA LEU A 208 21.41 16.68 0.24
C LEU A 208 22.66 15.91 0.71
N PRO A 209 23.81 16.59 0.89
CA PRO A 209 25.05 15.94 1.28
C PRO A 209 24.99 15.40 2.71
N ASP A 210 25.49 14.19 2.91
CA ASP A 210 25.55 13.55 4.22
C ASP A 210 26.81 13.98 4.99
N ARG A 211 26.70 15.09 5.72
CA ARG A 211 27.81 15.66 6.52
C ARG A 211 28.25 14.79 7.69
N THR A 212 27.48 13.77 8.04
CA THR A 212 27.80 12.82 9.11
C THR A 212 28.95 11.89 8.73
N LEU A 213 29.07 11.54 7.44
CA LEU A 213 30.19 10.77 6.90
C LEU A 213 31.46 11.63 6.77
N GLU A 214 31.31 12.88 6.35
CA GLU A 214 32.44 13.84 6.25
C GLU A 214 33.07 14.15 7.62
N GLN A 215 32.26 14.28 8.67
CA GLN A 215 32.76 14.51 10.03
C GLN A 215 33.45 13.27 10.62
N ARG A 216 32.93 12.06 10.36
CA ARG A 216 33.60 10.81 10.80
C ARG A 216 34.92 10.57 10.08
N ALA A 217 34.99 10.87 8.78
CA ALA A 217 36.22 10.76 8.00
C ALA A 217 37.32 11.73 8.49
N LYS A 218 36.95 12.95 8.89
CA LYS A 218 37.88 13.96 9.43
C LYS A 218 38.37 13.69 10.86
N VAL A 219 37.71 12.81 11.61
CA VAL A 219 38.11 12.42 12.97
C VAL A 219 38.99 11.16 12.95
N SER A 220 39.01 10.42 11.84
CA SER A 220 39.87 9.25 11.63
C SER A 220 41.20 9.54 10.93
N GLU A 221 41.44 10.78 10.49
CA GLU A 221 42.75 11.32 10.09
C GLU A 221 43.41 12.05 11.27
#